data_AF-A0A2M7VFR8-F1
#
_entry.id   AF-A0A2M7VFR8-F1
#
_cell.length_a   1.000
_cell.length_b   1.000
_cell.length_c   1.000
_cell.angle_alpha   90.00
_cell.angle_beta   90.00
_cell.angle_gamma   90.00
#
_symmetry.space_group_name_H-M   'P 1'
#
loop_
_entity.id
_entity.type
_entity.pdbx_description
1 polymer ?
#
loop_
_entity_poly.entity_id
_entity_poly.type
_entity_poly.pdbx_seq_one_letter_code
_entity_poly.pdbx_strand_id
1 'polypeptide(L)'
;MKKTYLLSILVVLLILGGGAYYYYQYGSNSVEIAVDDSQITFQQDLIQWQRPVTLTAEQKKIFADRIDAAQQKIVKGEDLYGAYLASAVNKLGLGDLSGALADYQKAAAINPKTYIIWNNIGNVYRDAHDYSNAEQSYLKGIEVAPDFPENYLSLLDLYRYQSNLDNKQLERKYLEYMDKNDTMELKATYSKFLEDNKRYDEAILMWENYLKIKKDNPDVLQYLEYLRGEKSNSFQ
;
A
#
# COMPACT_ATOMS: atom_id res chain seq x y z
N MET A 1 -13.69 27.15 -3.63
CA MET A 1 -13.72 25.73 -3.21
C MET A 1 -12.36 25.14 -3.46
N LYS A 2 -11.56 24.89 -2.40
CA LYS A 2 -10.24 24.25 -2.53
C LYS A 2 -10.48 22.76 -2.77
N LYS A 3 -9.93 22.21 -3.85
CA LYS A 3 -9.91 20.77 -4.11
C LYS A 3 -9.01 20.14 -3.05
N THR A 4 -9.58 19.33 -2.17
CA THR A 4 -8.84 18.61 -1.12
C THR A 4 -8.56 17.22 -1.65
N TYR A 5 -7.33 16.95 -2.08
CA TYR A 5 -6.91 15.60 -2.47
C TYR A 5 -6.57 14.81 -1.21
N LEU A 6 -7.17 13.63 -1.05
CA LEU A 6 -6.84 12.64 -0.01
C LEU A 6 -5.53 11.93 -0.41
N LEU A 7 -4.38 12.58 -0.25
CA LEU A 7 -3.07 11.95 -0.44
C LEU A 7 -2.61 11.34 0.90
N SER A 8 -3.22 10.22 1.28
CA SER A 8 -2.78 9.42 2.43
C SER A 8 -1.63 8.51 1.99
N ILE A 9 -0.53 8.49 2.74
CA ILE A 9 0.68 7.65 2.55
C ILE A 9 1.64 8.12 1.46
N LEU A 10 1.11 8.58 0.31
CA LEU A 10 1.93 8.80 -0.87
C LEU A 10 3.03 9.88 -0.68
N VAL A 11 2.74 10.96 0.05
CA VAL A 11 3.67 12.10 0.18
C VAL A 11 4.92 11.78 1.01
N VAL A 12 4.85 10.85 1.97
CA VAL A 12 6.03 10.46 2.76
C VAL A 12 6.99 9.60 1.93
N LEU A 13 6.46 8.72 1.07
CA LEU A 13 7.23 7.89 0.14
C LEU A 13 7.85 8.72 -0.99
N LEU A 14 7.14 9.76 -1.42
CA LEU A 14 7.54 10.62 -2.55
C LEU A 14 8.73 11.52 -2.24
N ILE A 15 8.87 11.96 -0.98
CA ILE A 15 10.04 12.75 -0.55
C ILE A 15 11.32 11.92 -0.65
N LEU A 16 11.24 10.60 -0.45
CA LEU A 16 12.41 9.70 -0.32
C LEU A 16 12.84 9.00 -1.61
N GLY A 17 12.10 9.11 -2.71
CA GLY A 17 12.60 8.77 -4.06
C GLY A 17 12.94 7.29 -4.32
N GLY A 18 12.64 6.38 -3.40
CA GLY A 18 12.79 4.94 -3.58
C GLY A 18 11.47 4.25 -3.29
N GLY A 19 11.14 3.20 -4.04
CA GLY A 19 10.05 2.30 -3.71
C GLY A 19 10.30 1.71 -2.33
N ALA A 20 9.72 2.31 -1.30
CA ALA A 20 9.84 1.81 0.05
C ALA A 20 8.78 0.73 0.28
N TYR A 21 9.23 -0.42 0.77
CA TYR A 21 8.37 -1.47 1.26
C TYR A 21 7.96 -1.13 2.70
N TYR A 22 6.67 -1.28 3.01
CA TYR A 22 6.18 -1.18 4.38
C TYR A 22 6.33 -2.53 5.06
N TYR A 23 7.03 -2.55 6.19
CA TYR A 23 6.89 -3.61 7.18
C TYR A 23 6.03 -3.07 8.32
N TYR A 24 4.86 -3.67 8.49
CA TYR A 24 4.04 -3.46 9.67
C TYR A 24 4.55 -4.41 10.76
N GLN A 25 5.28 -3.90 11.75
CA GLN A 25 5.56 -4.67 12.97
C GLN A 25 4.34 -4.58 13.89
N TYR A 26 3.61 -5.70 14.01
CA TYR A 26 2.42 -5.81 14.85
C TYR A 26 2.76 -5.50 16.31
N GLY A 27 2.08 -4.50 16.90
CA GLY A 27 2.30 -4.09 18.30
C GLY A 27 3.35 -3.00 18.52
N SER A 28 3.93 -2.43 17.46
CA SER A 28 4.80 -1.26 17.55
C SER A 28 4.04 0.05 17.34
N ASN A 29 4.35 1.07 18.16
CA ASN A 29 3.96 2.47 17.93
C ASN A 29 4.87 3.14 16.86
N SER A 30 5.47 2.35 15.98
CA SER A 30 6.31 2.87 14.90
C SER A 30 6.03 2.19 13.58
N VAL A 31 6.17 2.96 12.50
CA VAL A 31 6.21 2.45 11.13
C VAL A 31 7.64 2.52 10.66
N GLU A 32 8.19 1.36 10.27
CA GLU A 32 9.52 1.28 9.68
C GLU A 32 9.38 1.33 8.16
N ILE A 33 10.06 2.31 7.56
CA ILE A 33 10.11 2.53 6.12
C ILE A 33 11.54 2.23 5.69
N ALA A 34 11.73 1.15 4.95
CA ALA A 34 13.02 0.81 4.35
C ALA A 34 13.19 1.63 3.06
N VAL A 35 14.21 2.48 3.01
CA VAL A 35 14.61 3.22 1.81
C VAL A 35 16.06 2.88 1.56
N ASP A 36 16.32 2.06 0.54
CA ASP A 36 17.66 1.48 0.30
C ASP A 36 18.12 0.61 1.50
N ASP A 37 19.44 0.35 1.66
CA ASP A 37 20.07 -0.29 2.84
C ASP A 37 19.88 0.51 4.16
N SER A 38 19.02 1.53 4.20
CA SER A 38 18.73 2.34 5.37
C SER A 38 17.29 2.18 5.85
N GLN A 39 17.13 1.98 7.17
CA GLN A 39 15.82 1.92 7.82
C GLN A 39 15.49 3.26 8.48
N ILE A 40 14.29 3.77 8.20
CA ILE A 40 13.77 5.00 8.81
C ILE A 40 12.54 4.61 9.65
N THR A 41 12.62 4.87 10.96
CA THR A 41 11.53 4.59 11.91
C THR A 41 10.75 5.87 12.22
N PHE A 42 9.44 5.87 11.95
CA PHE A 42 8.52 6.96 12.30
C PHE A 42 7.68 6.58 13.52
N GLN A 43 7.49 7.49 14.49
CA GLN A 43 6.50 7.27 15.55
C GLN A 43 5.07 7.47 15.02
N GLN A 44 4.15 6.58 15.40
CA GLN A 44 2.76 6.50 14.93
C GLN A 44 2.02 7.84 15.05
N ASP A 45 2.28 8.57 16.14
CA ASP A 45 1.61 9.84 16.49
C ASP A 45 1.98 11.00 15.53
N LEU A 46 3.08 10.86 14.80
CA LEU A 46 3.53 11.82 13.77
C LEU A 46 2.84 11.58 12.42
N ILE A 47 2.26 10.40 12.20
CA ILE A 47 1.54 10.06 10.97
C ILE A 47 0.09 10.52 11.11
N GLN A 48 -0.17 11.79 10.81
CA GLN A 48 -1.54 12.31 10.77
C GLN A 48 -2.21 11.94 9.45
N TRP A 49 -2.77 10.72 9.40
CA TRP A 49 -3.46 10.06 8.27
C TRP A 49 -4.51 10.89 7.52
N GLN A 50 -4.91 12.04 8.06
CA GLN A 50 -6.01 12.87 7.55
C GLN A 50 -5.62 14.35 7.28
N ARG A 51 -4.34 14.72 7.38
CA ARG A 51 -3.92 16.09 7.02
C ARG A 51 -3.36 16.15 5.59
N PRO A 52 -3.86 17.04 4.72
CA PRO A 52 -3.25 17.25 3.41
C PRO A 52 -1.82 17.75 3.61
N VAL A 53 -0.84 16.96 3.17
CA VAL A 53 0.55 17.40 3.21
C VAL A 53 0.71 18.52 2.19
N THR A 54 1.02 19.72 2.68
CA THR A 54 1.31 20.86 1.82
C THR A 54 2.82 20.94 1.62
N LEU A 55 3.27 20.64 0.40
CA LEU A 55 4.69 20.75 0.07
C LEU A 55 5.14 22.22 0.12
N THR A 56 6.30 22.45 0.73
CA THR A 56 6.99 23.75 0.68
C THR A 56 7.47 24.04 -0.74
N ALA A 57 7.80 25.30 -1.03
CA ALA A 57 8.37 25.67 -2.33
C ALA A 57 9.67 24.90 -2.63
N GLU A 58 10.51 24.70 -1.61
CA GLU A 58 11.76 23.95 -1.75
C GLU A 58 11.50 22.48 -2.05
N GLN A 59 10.54 21.85 -1.36
CA GLN A 59 10.16 20.46 -1.65
C GLN A 59 9.62 20.32 -3.07
N LYS A 60 8.74 21.22 -3.51
CA LYS A 60 8.22 21.21 -4.89
C LYS A 60 9.33 21.35 -5.92
N LYS A 61 10.36 22.17 -5.63
CA LYS A 61 11.53 22.32 -6.49
C LYS A 61 12.32 21.01 -6.59
N ILE A 62 12.52 20.28 -5.50
CA ILE A 62 13.20 18.98 -5.52
C ILE A 62 12.47 17.98 -6.45
N PHE A 63 11.13 17.94 -6.39
CA PHE A 63 10.35 17.11 -7.31
C PHE A 63 10.51 17.56 -8.77
N ALA A 64 10.48 18.87 -9.04
CA ALA A 64 10.67 19.41 -10.38
C ALA A 64 12.05 19.08 -10.95
N ASP A 65 13.12 19.29 -10.16
CA ASP A 65 14.50 18.99 -10.57
C ASP A 65 14.67 17.49 -10.88
N ARG A 66 14.01 16.60 -10.12
CA ARG A 66 13.99 15.15 -10.37
C ARG A 66 13.23 14.79 -11.65
N ILE A 67 12.12 15.48 -11.95
CA ILE A 67 11.38 15.31 -13.20
C ILE A 67 12.24 15.74 -14.40
N ASP A 68 12.93 16.88 -14.29
CA ASP A 68 13.81 17.36 -15.35
C ASP A 68 14.98 16.40 -15.60
N ALA A 69 15.59 15.86 -14.56
CA ALA A 69 16.63 14.85 -14.68
C ALA A 69 16.13 13.57 -15.38
N ALA A 70 14.92 13.11 -15.02
CA ALA A 70 14.26 11.99 -15.69
C ALA A 70 13.97 12.30 -17.17
N GLN A 71 13.51 13.52 -17.47
CA GLN A 71 13.21 13.95 -18.84
C GLN A 71 14.47 14.02 -19.72
N GLN A 72 15.61 14.45 -19.16
CA GLN A 72 16.88 14.42 -19.88
C GLN A 72 17.29 12.99 -20.26
N LYS A 73 17.12 12.02 -19.34
CA LYS A 73 17.37 10.59 -19.64
C LYS A 73 16.43 10.07 -20.73
N ILE A 74 15.14 10.42 -20.67
CA ILE A 74 14.15 10.06 -21.70
C ILE A 74 14.57 10.57 -23.08
N VAL A 75 14.99 11.84 -23.19
CA VAL A 75 15.44 12.45 -24.46
C VAL A 75 16.69 11.75 -25.01
N LYS A 76 17.61 11.33 -24.14
CA LYS A 76 18.83 10.61 -24.54
C LYS A 76 18.60 9.13 -24.83
N GLY A 77 17.43 8.58 -24.49
CA GLY A 77 17.16 7.14 -24.60
C GLY A 77 17.84 6.30 -23.51
N GLU A 78 18.25 6.91 -22.41
CA GLU A 78 18.98 6.26 -21.31
C GLU A 78 17.99 5.73 -20.26
N ASP A 79 18.10 4.44 -19.91
CA ASP A 79 17.28 3.80 -18.86
C ASP A 79 15.80 4.25 -18.92
N LEU A 80 15.17 4.08 -20.10
CA LEU A 80 13.83 4.61 -20.35
C LEU A 80 12.83 4.12 -19.29
N TYR A 81 12.96 2.85 -18.88
CA TYR A 81 12.14 2.28 -17.83
C TYR A 81 12.27 3.03 -16.51
N GLY A 82 13.50 3.15 -15.97
CA GLY A 82 13.76 3.84 -14.71
C GLY A 82 13.46 5.34 -14.80
N ALA A 83 13.70 5.96 -15.95
CA ALA A 83 13.41 7.37 -16.18
C ALA A 83 11.90 7.66 -16.20
N TYR A 84 11.08 6.86 -16.89
CA TYR A 84 9.62 7.00 -16.83
C TYR A 84 9.10 6.72 -15.42
N LEU A 85 9.62 5.71 -14.72
CA LEU A 85 9.22 5.43 -13.33
C LEU A 85 9.55 6.61 -12.40
N ALA A 86 10.76 7.15 -12.50
CA ALA A 86 11.18 8.31 -11.71
C ALA A 86 10.32 9.55 -12.02
N SER A 87 10.03 9.82 -13.29
CA SER A 87 9.15 10.94 -13.67
C SER A 87 7.74 10.75 -13.13
N ALA A 88 7.18 9.55 -13.26
CA ALA A 88 5.84 9.20 -12.78
C ALA A 88 5.70 9.41 -11.27
N VAL A 89 6.63 8.85 -10.50
CA VAL A 89 6.69 9.00 -9.03
C VAL A 89 6.75 10.49 -8.69
N ASN A 90 7.68 11.26 -9.24
CA ASN A 90 7.81 12.66 -8.85
C ASN A 90 6.62 13.54 -9.27
N LYS A 91 6.01 13.30 -10.44
CA LYS A 91 4.77 13.97 -10.87
C LYS A 91 3.61 13.68 -9.93
N LEU A 92 3.48 12.43 -9.51
CA LEU A 92 2.49 12.01 -8.53
C LEU A 92 2.70 12.73 -7.19
N GLY A 93 3.95 12.96 -6.77
CA GLY A 93 4.29 13.75 -5.58
C GLY A 93 3.88 15.22 -5.66
N LEU A 94 3.84 15.78 -6.86
CA LEU A 94 3.29 17.11 -7.11
C LEU A 94 1.77 17.14 -7.25
N GLY A 95 1.11 15.98 -7.22
CA GLY A 95 -0.32 15.84 -7.49
C GLY A 95 -0.69 15.89 -8.98
N ASP A 96 0.28 15.79 -9.88
CA ASP A 96 0.04 15.64 -11.32
C ASP A 96 -0.31 14.18 -11.63
N LEU A 97 -1.55 13.81 -11.32
CA LEU A 97 -2.08 12.46 -11.52
C LEU A 97 -2.06 12.06 -12.99
N SER A 98 -2.42 12.98 -13.88
CA SER A 98 -2.47 12.73 -15.33
C SER A 98 -1.07 12.48 -15.92
N GLY A 99 -0.09 13.31 -15.56
CA GLY A 99 1.28 13.13 -15.99
C GLY A 99 1.92 11.88 -15.40
N ALA A 100 1.65 11.57 -14.14
CA ALA A 100 2.10 10.34 -13.50
C ALA A 100 1.55 9.09 -14.19
N LEU A 101 0.24 9.07 -14.48
CA LEU A 101 -0.41 7.96 -15.17
C LEU A 101 0.21 7.72 -16.55
N ALA A 102 0.44 8.78 -17.32
CA ALA A 102 1.04 8.68 -18.65
C ALA A 102 2.43 8.05 -18.59
N ASP A 103 3.27 8.47 -17.65
CA ASP A 103 4.62 7.93 -17.50
C ASP A 103 4.62 6.50 -16.95
N TYR A 104 3.75 6.16 -16.00
CA TYR A 104 3.60 4.77 -15.55
C TYR A 104 3.14 3.85 -16.68
N GLN A 105 2.24 4.30 -17.56
CA GLN A 105 1.82 3.54 -18.73
C GLN A 105 2.98 3.33 -19.72
N LYS A 106 3.86 4.32 -19.90
CA LYS A 106 5.10 4.16 -20.68
C LYS A 106 6.05 3.16 -20.04
N ALA A 107 6.26 3.23 -18.73
CA ALA A 107 7.08 2.26 -18.00
C ALA A 107 6.50 0.83 -18.08
N ALA A 108 5.18 0.68 -17.96
CA ALA A 108 4.47 -0.59 -18.12
C ALA A 108 4.59 -1.16 -19.54
N ALA A 109 4.63 -0.31 -20.57
CA ALA A 109 4.85 -0.77 -21.94
C ALA A 109 6.27 -1.30 -22.17
N ILE A 110 7.26 -0.75 -21.47
CA ILE A 110 8.67 -1.19 -21.56
C ILE A 110 8.88 -2.49 -20.78
N ASN A 111 8.35 -2.57 -19.55
CA ASN A 111 8.41 -3.77 -18.72
C ASN A 111 7.01 -4.18 -18.23
N PRO A 112 6.26 -4.97 -19.02
CA PRO A 112 4.87 -5.31 -18.71
C PRO A 112 4.74 -6.31 -17.55
N LYS A 113 5.83 -6.98 -17.16
CA LYS A 113 5.85 -8.02 -16.13
C LYS A 113 6.16 -7.51 -14.73
N THR A 114 6.19 -6.19 -14.54
CA THR A 114 6.41 -5.61 -13.21
C THR A 114 5.07 -5.35 -12.51
N TYR A 115 4.74 -6.20 -11.52
CA TYR A 115 3.51 -6.06 -10.73
C TYR A 115 3.43 -4.72 -9.97
N ILE A 116 4.57 -4.16 -9.57
CA ILE A 116 4.68 -2.88 -8.84
C ILE A 116 4.10 -1.73 -9.67
N ILE A 117 4.28 -1.74 -11.00
CA ILE A 117 3.76 -0.66 -11.86
C ILE A 117 2.25 -0.71 -11.91
N TRP A 118 1.66 -1.91 -12.02
CA TRP A 118 0.22 -2.08 -12.01
C TRP A 118 -0.39 -1.65 -10.67
N ASN A 119 0.32 -1.89 -9.56
CA ASN A 119 -0.04 -1.33 -8.26
C ASN A 119 -0.05 0.20 -8.28
N ASN A 120 1.03 0.81 -8.76
CA ASN A 120 1.15 2.26 -8.82
C ASN A 120 0.11 2.91 -9.74
N ILE A 121 -0.17 2.34 -10.90
CA ILE A 121 -1.26 2.78 -11.79
C ILE A 121 -2.59 2.71 -11.06
N GLY A 122 -2.85 1.61 -10.34
CA GLY A 122 -4.05 1.46 -9.51
C GLY A 122 -4.17 2.55 -8.44
N ASN A 123 -3.06 2.87 -7.76
CA ASN A 123 -3.00 3.97 -6.78
C ASN A 123 -3.30 5.33 -7.42
N VAL A 124 -2.76 5.62 -8.61
CA VAL A 124 -3.05 6.87 -9.33
C VAL A 124 -4.54 6.96 -9.68
N TYR A 125 -5.15 5.87 -10.16
CA TYR A 125 -6.58 5.84 -10.45
C TYR A 125 -7.43 5.99 -9.18
N ARG A 126 -7.06 5.33 -8.09
CA ARG A 126 -7.72 5.46 -6.79
C ARG A 126 -7.68 6.91 -6.29
N ASP A 127 -6.53 7.56 -6.37
CA ASP A 127 -6.33 8.96 -5.96
C ASP A 127 -7.07 9.94 -6.90
N ALA A 128 -7.30 9.53 -8.16
CA ALA A 128 -8.16 10.23 -9.10
C ALA A 128 -9.66 9.91 -8.92
N HIS A 129 -10.03 9.07 -7.94
CA HIS A 129 -11.38 8.56 -7.70
C HIS A 129 -11.97 7.71 -8.85
N ASP A 130 -11.12 7.21 -9.76
CA ASP A 130 -11.48 6.28 -10.82
C ASP A 130 -11.28 4.83 -10.35
N TYR A 131 -12.18 4.40 -9.47
CA TYR A 131 -12.05 3.13 -8.77
C TYR A 131 -12.18 1.90 -9.68
N SER A 132 -12.93 2.01 -10.78
CA SER A 132 -13.05 0.93 -11.76
C SER A 132 -11.70 0.65 -12.43
N ASN A 133 -10.99 1.69 -12.87
CA ASN A 133 -9.67 1.52 -13.46
C ASN A 133 -8.61 1.17 -12.40
N ALA A 134 -8.79 1.60 -11.15
CA ALA A 134 -7.94 1.16 -10.04
C ALA A 134 -8.05 -0.37 -9.83
N GLU A 135 -9.26 -0.90 -9.74
CA GLU A 135 -9.52 -2.33 -9.59
C GLU A 135 -8.90 -3.15 -10.73
N GLN A 136 -9.13 -2.74 -11.99
CA GLN A 136 -8.55 -3.42 -13.16
C GLN A 136 -7.01 -3.42 -13.12
N SER A 137 -6.40 -2.33 -12.65
CA SER A 137 -4.95 -2.22 -12.56
C SER A 137 -4.40 -3.17 -11.50
N TYR A 138 -4.98 -3.23 -10.31
CA TYR A 138 -4.54 -4.18 -9.28
C TYR A 138 -4.76 -5.64 -9.70
N LEU A 139 -5.89 -5.95 -10.34
CA LEU A 139 -6.16 -7.30 -10.88
C LEU A 139 -5.09 -7.71 -11.91
N LYS A 140 -4.66 -6.79 -12.76
CA LYS A 140 -3.55 -7.03 -13.69
C LYS A 140 -2.22 -7.24 -12.96
N GLY A 141 -1.98 -6.52 -11.87
CA GLY A 141 -0.83 -6.76 -11.00
C GLY A 141 -0.81 -8.19 -10.41
N ILE A 142 -1.98 -8.69 -9.98
CA ILE A 142 -2.17 -10.08 -9.51
C ILE A 142 -1.94 -11.08 -10.64
N GLU A 143 -2.46 -10.82 -11.84
CA GLU A 143 -2.25 -11.70 -13.01
C GLU A 143 -0.75 -11.84 -13.35
N VAL A 144 -0.02 -10.72 -13.25
CA VAL A 144 1.41 -10.66 -13.57
C VAL A 144 2.27 -11.36 -12.52
N ALA A 145 1.96 -11.18 -11.23
CA ALA A 145 2.73 -11.77 -10.14
C ALA A 145 1.79 -12.15 -8.97
N PRO A 146 1.19 -13.36 -9.00
CA PRO A 146 0.20 -13.77 -8.01
C PRO A 146 0.79 -14.09 -6.63
N ASP A 147 2.10 -14.26 -6.54
CA ASP A 147 2.81 -14.55 -5.29
C ASP A 147 3.08 -13.29 -4.45
N PHE A 148 2.82 -12.10 -5.00
CA PHE A 148 3.06 -10.82 -4.36
C PHE A 148 1.77 -10.26 -3.72
N PRO A 149 1.68 -10.14 -2.38
CA PRO A 149 0.46 -9.77 -1.69
C PRO A 149 0.00 -8.32 -1.94
N GLU A 150 0.87 -7.43 -2.41
CA GLU A 150 0.66 -5.98 -2.46
C GLU A 150 -0.58 -5.59 -3.30
N ASN A 151 -0.81 -6.26 -4.42
CA ASN A 151 -1.98 -5.99 -5.26
C ASN A 151 -3.28 -6.56 -4.67
N TYR A 152 -3.22 -7.67 -3.93
CA TYR A 152 -4.37 -8.20 -3.20
C TYR A 152 -4.77 -7.27 -2.05
N LEU A 153 -3.77 -6.81 -1.28
CA LEU A 153 -3.96 -5.85 -0.19
C LEU A 153 -4.57 -4.55 -0.73
N SER A 154 -4.06 -4.04 -1.86
CA SER A 154 -4.59 -2.82 -2.47
C SER A 154 -6.04 -2.96 -2.96
N LEU A 155 -6.45 -4.14 -3.46
CA LEU A 155 -7.85 -4.42 -3.77
C LEU A 155 -8.73 -4.48 -2.54
N LEU A 156 -8.29 -5.15 -1.47
CA LEU A 156 -9.03 -5.23 -0.23
C LEU A 156 -9.24 -3.84 0.38
N ASP A 157 -8.20 -3.01 0.36
CA ASP A 157 -8.28 -1.61 0.79
C ASP A 157 -9.22 -0.80 -0.10
N LEU A 158 -9.18 -0.99 -1.42
CA LEU A 158 -10.12 -0.36 -2.35
C LEU A 158 -11.58 -0.72 -2.01
N TYR A 159 -11.87 -2.00 -1.79
CA TYR A 159 -13.22 -2.45 -1.44
C TYR A 159 -13.70 -1.92 -0.09
N ARG A 160 -12.82 -1.88 0.91
CA ARG A 160 -13.12 -1.27 2.21
C ARG A 160 -13.41 0.22 2.08
N TYR A 161 -12.57 0.94 1.34
CA TYR A 161 -12.69 2.37 1.14
C TYR A 161 -13.99 2.74 0.43
N GLN A 162 -14.35 2.02 -0.63
CA GLN A 162 -15.59 2.27 -1.36
C GLN A 162 -16.84 1.89 -0.56
N SER A 163 -16.72 1.05 0.48
CA SER A 163 -17.86 0.46 1.19
C SER A 163 -18.88 -0.16 0.23
N ASN A 164 -18.41 -0.63 -0.94
CA ASN A 164 -19.24 -1.17 -2.00
C ASN A 164 -19.61 -2.64 -1.75
N LEU A 165 -18.91 -3.29 -0.81
CA LEU A 165 -19.18 -4.65 -0.37
C LEU A 165 -19.77 -4.63 1.04
N ASP A 166 -20.77 -5.48 1.27
CA ASP A 166 -21.15 -5.83 2.64
C ASP A 166 -20.05 -6.68 3.32
N ASN A 167 -20.10 -6.80 4.65
CA ASN A 167 -19.08 -7.55 5.40
C ASN A 167 -18.95 -9.00 4.92
N LYS A 168 -20.04 -9.62 4.46
CA LYS A 168 -20.03 -11.00 3.97
C LYS A 168 -19.35 -11.11 2.61
N GLN A 169 -19.53 -10.13 1.73
CA GLN A 169 -18.87 -10.02 0.43
C GLN A 169 -17.39 -9.73 0.61
N LEU A 170 -17.04 -8.80 1.50
CA LEU A 170 -15.66 -8.46 1.81
C LEU A 170 -14.91 -9.64 2.44
N GLU A 171 -15.54 -10.36 3.39
CA GLU A 171 -14.99 -11.59 3.96
C GLU A 171 -14.71 -12.65 2.90
N ARG A 172 -15.62 -12.85 1.94
CA ARG A 172 -15.36 -13.77 0.81
C ARG A 172 -14.12 -13.37 0.02
N LYS A 173 -13.86 -12.07 -0.16
CA LYS A 173 -12.65 -11.59 -0.84
C LYS A 173 -11.38 -11.84 -0.03
N TYR A 174 -11.39 -11.63 1.28
CA TYR A 174 -10.27 -12.01 2.13
C TYR A 174 -9.93 -13.50 2.00
N LEU A 175 -10.94 -14.37 2.14
CA LEU A 175 -10.76 -15.81 2.06
C LEU A 175 -10.28 -16.25 0.66
N GLU A 176 -10.85 -15.68 -0.41
CA GLU A 176 -10.42 -15.93 -1.79
C GLU A 176 -8.94 -15.56 -2.00
N TYR A 177 -8.51 -14.41 -1.48
CA TYR A 177 -7.15 -13.91 -1.69
C TYR A 177 -6.12 -14.62 -0.80
N MET A 178 -6.49 -15.00 0.43
CA MET A 178 -5.65 -15.82 1.30
C MET A 178 -5.45 -17.25 0.78
N ASP A 179 -6.43 -17.81 0.06
CA ASP A 179 -6.29 -19.11 -0.61
C ASP A 179 -5.31 -19.04 -1.79
N LYS A 180 -5.35 -17.93 -2.55
CA LYS A 180 -4.44 -17.68 -3.68
C LYS A 180 -3.02 -17.30 -3.24
N ASN A 181 -2.90 -16.62 -2.10
CA ASN A 181 -1.66 -16.06 -1.59
C ASN A 181 -1.62 -16.21 -0.05
N ASP A 182 -1.01 -17.30 0.42
CA ASP A 182 -0.89 -17.63 1.84
C ASP A 182 0.27 -16.82 2.49
N THR A 183 0.04 -15.53 2.70
CA THR A 183 0.99 -14.62 3.35
C THR A 183 0.51 -14.17 4.72
N MET A 184 1.47 -13.74 5.55
CA MET A 184 1.19 -13.22 6.90
C MET A 184 0.47 -11.88 6.81
N GLU A 185 0.80 -11.06 5.82
CA GLU A 185 0.23 -9.75 5.54
C GLU A 185 -1.27 -9.86 5.27
N LEU A 186 -1.68 -10.76 4.37
CA LEU A 186 -3.11 -10.97 4.07
C LEU A 186 -3.89 -11.53 5.27
N LYS A 187 -3.28 -12.46 6.03
CA LYS A 187 -3.86 -12.95 7.30
C LYS A 187 -4.08 -11.82 8.27
N ALA A 188 -3.14 -10.90 8.34
CA ALA A 188 -3.18 -9.86 9.32
C ALA A 188 -4.23 -8.77 8.99
N THR A 189 -4.39 -8.43 7.71
CA THR A 189 -5.52 -7.60 7.27
C THR A 189 -6.86 -8.29 7.52
N TYR A 190 -6.97 -9.60 7.30
CA TYR A 190 -8.19 -10.35 7.61
C TYR A 190 -8.46 -10.43 9.12
N SER A 191 -7.43 -10.62 9.95
CA SER A 191 -7.53 -10.54 11.41
C SER A 191 -8.10 -9.20 11.85
N LYS A 192 -7.62 -8.11 11.26
CA LYS A 192 -8.12 -6.77 11.58
C LYS A 192 -9.59 -6.60 11.18
N PHE A 193 -9.98 -7.15 10.02
CA PHE A 193 -11.39 -7.20 9.65
C PHE A 193 -12.24 -7.98 10.66
N LEU A 194 -11.77 -9.12 11.18
CA LEU A 194 -12.48 -9.88 12.22
C LEU A 194 -12.57 -9.08 13.53
N GLU A 195 -11.50 -8.42 13.93
CA GLU A 195 -11.43 -7.55 15.10
C GLU A 195 -12.42 -6.38 15.00
N ASP A 196 -12.46 -5.67 13.87
CA ASP A 196 -13.41 -4.58 13.60
C ASP A 196 -14.87 -5.05 13.68
N ASN A 197 -15.11 -6.35 13.46
CA ASN A 197 -16.41 -7.02 13.57
C ASN A 197 -16.64 -7.71 14.93
N LYS A 198 -15.76 -7.50 15.92
CA LYS A 198 -15.80 -8.14 17.25
C LYS A 198 -15.74 -9.67 17.23
N ARG A 199 -15.21 -10.26 16.15
CA ARG A 199 -15.05 -11.70 15.95
C ARG A 199 -13.68 -12.18 16.44
N TYR A 200 -13.36 -11.87 17.69
CA TYR A 200 -12.03 -12.13 18.27
C TYR A 200 -11.66 -13.61 18.34
N ASP A 201 -12.64 -14.49 18.57
CA ASP A 201 -12.39 -15.94 18.63
C ASP A 201 -11.84 -16.50 17.32
N GLU A 202 -12.36 -16.02 16.19
CA GLU A 202 -11.92 -16.47 14.87
C GLU A 202 -10.53 -15.92 14.52
N ALA A 203 -10.25 -14.67 14.89
CA ALA A 203 -8.93 -14.07 14.74
C ALA A 203 -7.88 -14.83 15.57
N ILE A 204 -8.17 -15.13 16.83
CA ILE A 204 -7.29 -15.89 17.73
C ILE A 204 -7.03 -17.29 17.15
N LEU A 205 -8.09 -18.02 16.76
CA LEU A 205 -7.96 -19.37 16.22
C LEU A 205 -7.08 -19.41 14.96
N MET A 206 -7.23 -18.41 14.09
CA MET A 206 -6.40 -18.29 12.88
C MET A 206 -4.92 -18.15 13.23
N TRP A 207 -4.57 -17.25 14.15
CA TRP A 207 -3.18 -17.05 14.56
C TRP A 207 -2.58 -18.22 15.34
N GLU A 208 -3.38 -18.89 16.17
CA GLU A 208 -2.97 -20.14 16.83
C GLU A 208 -2.65 -21.24 15.81
N ASN A 209 -3.46 -21.36 14.75
CA ASN A 209 -3.19 -22.29 13.66
C ASN A 209 -1.93 -21.91 12.87
N TYR A 210 -1.69 -20.61 12.64
CA TYR A 210 -0.46 -20.13 12.03
C TYR A 210 0.78 -20.51 12.86
N LEU A 211 0.75 -20.31 14.19
CA LEU A 211 1.85 -20.66 15.09
C LEU A 211 2.10 -22.17 15.19
N LYS A 212 1.12 -23.04 14.94
CA LYS A 212 1.37 -24.50 14.86
C LYS A 212 2.36 -24.84 13.75
N ILE A 213 2.33 -24.08 12.65
CA ILE A 213 3.20 -24.25 11.48
C ILE A 213 4.50 -23.46 11.67
N LYS A 214 4.39 -22.20 12.11
CA LYS A 214 5.51 -21.26 12.33
C LYS A 214 5.70 -21.05 13.83
N LYS A 215 6.32 -22.03 14.50
CA LYS A 215 6.35 -22.19 15.97
C LYS A 215 7.09 -21.11 16.77
N ASP A 216 7.71 -20.14 16.10
CA ASP A 216 8.43 -19.05 16.75
C ASP A 216 8.25 -17.76 15.93
N ASN A 217 7.20 -17.02 16.26
CA ASN A 217 6.92 -15.71 15.67
C ASN A 217 6.48 -14.77 16.81
N PRO A 218 7.42 -14.00 17.39
CA PRO A 218 7.15 -13.09 18.50
C PRO A 218 6.05 -12.07 18.21
N ASP A 219 5.99 -11.55 16.97
CA ASP A 219 4.99 -10.56 16.57
C ASP A 219 3.58 -11.14 16.63
N VAL A 220 3.39 -12.38 16.17
CA VAL A 220 2.10 -13.08 16.23
C VAL A 220 1.75 -13.45 17.67
N LEU A 221 2.72 -13.82 18.50
CA LEU A 221 2.49 -14.07 19.93
C LEU A 221 2.02 -12.80 20.65
N GLN A 222 2.67 -11.67 20.39
CA GLN A 222 2.27 -10.37 20.95
C GLN A 222 0.87 -9.97 20.49
N TYR A 223 0.56 -10.16 19.21
CA TYR A 223 -0.77 -9.82 18.68
C TYR A 223 -1.87 -10.75 19.22
N LEU A 224 -1.58 -12.02 19.49
CA LEU A 224 -2.50 -12.93 20.17
C LEU A 224 -2.85 -12.47 21.58
N GLU A 225 -1.86 -12.01 22.36
CA GLU A 225 -2.10 -11.45 23.69
C GLU A 225 -2.98 -10.21 23.63
N TYR A 226 -2.75 -9.33 22.65
CA TYR A 226 -3.62 -8.18 22.38
C TYR A 226 -5.06 -8.61 22.08
N LEU A 227 -5.28 -9.54 21.15
CA LEU A 227 -6.61 -10.02 20.77
C LEU A 227 -7.35 -10.67 21.96
N ARG A 228 -6.63 -11.41 22.82
CA ARG A 228 -7.19 -12.00 24.05
C ARG A 228 -7.61 -10.93 25.06
N GLY A 229 -6.85 -9.84 25.17
CA GLY A 229 -7.19 -8.66 25.97
C GLY A 229 -8.45 -7.98 25.46
N GLU A 230 -8.51 -7.64 24.17
CA GLU A 230 -9.68 -7.00 23.55
C GLU A 230 -10.95 -7.84 23.66
N LYS A 231 -10.82 -9.15 23.44
CA LYS A 231 -11.91 -10.11 23.67
C LYS A 231 -12.44 -9.97 25.10
N SER A 232 -11.57 -10.00 26.11
CA SER A 232 -11.96 -9.93 27.52
C SER A 232 -12.67 -8.62 27.86
N ASN A 233 -12.24 -7.50 27.26
CA ASN A 233 -12.85 -6.18 27.44
C ASN A 233 -14.20 -6.05 26.73
N SER A 234 -14.42 -6.76 25.62
CA SER A 234 -15.67 -6.67 24.84
C SER A 234 -16.92 -7.28 25.53
N PHE A 235 -16.73 -8.02 26.62
CA PHE A 235 -17.79 -8.64 27.42
C PHE A 235 -18.11 -7.90 28.74
N GLN A 236 -17.46 -6.76 29.01
CA GLN A 236 -17.73 -5.88 30.16
C GLN A 236 -18.63 -4.71 29.74
#